data_AF-A0A8K1CJD3-F1
#
_entry.id   AF-A0A8K1CJD3-F1
#
_cell.length_a   1.000
_cell.length_b   1.000
_cell.length_c   1.000
_cell.angle_alpha   90.00
_cell.angle_beta   90.00
_cell.angle_gamma   90.00
#
_symmetry.space_group_name_H-M   'P 1'
#
loop_
_entity.id
_entity.type
_entity.pdbx_description
1 polymer ?
#
loop_
_entity_poly.entity_id
_entity_poly.type
_entity_poly.pdbx_seq_one_letter_code
_entity_poly.pdbx_strand_id
1 'polypeptide(L)'
;MIPRNLWHMASGLMRRKISPPEPGALLIYPSVWRSRAGVKDCNFGTKLTENAYLRHMELAIWYACGAQGILHACARNRWYFVFGSQGVRLYKDISVLQSFEIHTRNIYWDDSWLFLLAQFRCPETDELYAEGLTRVMLRQGRERVDSRLLYDEMGLPGLPDKEQVPEIVEKFLLWDAATEERMKQTAEEHAIRYASRKSPSVLSSYSMNLPFPSPGIKQD
;
A
#
# COMPACT_ATOMS: atom_id res chain seq x y z
N MET A 1 12.13 6.12 -8.75
CA MET A 1 11.18 5.89 -7.64
C MET A 1 11.91 5.69 -6.32
N ILE A 2 12.90 4.78 -6.25
CA ILE A 2 13.68 4.46 -5.05
C ILE A 2 14.23 5.69 -4.28
N PRO A 3 14.83 6.71 -4.93
CA PRO A 3 15.39 7.85 -4.19
C PRO A 3 14.32 8.65 -3.42
N ARG A 4 13.11 8.76 -3.97
CA ARG A 4 12.01 9.51 -3.33
C ARG A 4 11.45 8.74 -2.14
N ASN A 5 11.32 7.42 -2.25
CA ASN A 5 10.90 6.58 -1.13
C ASN A 5 11.92 6.66 0.02
N LEU A 6 13.22 6.53 -0.28
CA LEU A 6 14.30 6.67 0.71
C LEU A 6 14.30 8.05 1.38
N TRP A 7 14.09 9.12 0.61
CA TRP A 7 13.96 10.47 1.15
C TRP A 7 12.81 10.59 2.16
N HIS A 8 11.64 10.02 1.85
CA HIS A 8 10.49 10.10 2.76
C HIS A 8 10.63 9.19 3.98
N MET A 9 11.28 8.04 3.86
CA MET A 9 11.69 7.23 5.01
C MET A 9 12.65 8.03 5.93
N ALA A 10 13.68 8.65 5.34
CA ALA A 10 14.67 9.43 6.07
C ALA A 10 14.04 10.68 6.73
N SER A 11 13.15 11.39 6.05
CA SER A 11 12.47 12.55 6.61
C SER A 11 11.51 12.17 7.74
N GLY A 12 10.88 10.99 7.67
CA GLY A 12 10.15 10.39 8.80
C GLY A 12 11.08 10.12 9.99
N LEU A 13 12.23 9.48 9.76
CA LEU A 13 13.21 9.24 10.82
C LEU A 13 13.73 10.53 11.46
N MET A 14 13.96 11.58 10.66
CA MET A 14 14.33 12.91 11.17
C MET A 14 13.20 13.55 11.99
N ARG A 15 11.95 13.50 11.50
CA ARG A 15 10.75 13.95 12.24
C ARG A 15 10.71 13.28 13.61
N ARG A 16 10.90 11.96 13.69
CA ARG A 16 10.92 11.20 14.94
C ARG A 16 11.98 11.68 15.92
N LYS A 17 13.17 12.02 15.45
CA LYS A 17 14.26 12.52 16.29
C LYS A 17 14.00 13.93 16.84
N ILE A 18 13.34 14.78 16.04
CA ILE A 18 13.03 16.17 16.42
C ILE A 18 11.80 16.22 17.34
N SER A 19 10.76 15.45 17.01
CA SER A 19 9.50 15.37 17.73
C SER A 19 9.07 13.90 17.78
N PRO A 20 9.44 13.18 18.84
CA PRO A 20 9.05 11.79 19.03
C PRO A 20 7.52 11.71 19.04
N PRO A 21 6.89 10.92 18.16
CA PRO A 21 5.45 10.71 18.23
C PRO A 21 5.11 9.90 19.48
N GLU A 22 3.91 10.12 20.02
CA GLU A 22 3.36 9.24 21.03
C GLU A 22 3.26 7.79 20.48
N PRO A 23 3.43 6.77 21.33
CA PRO A 23 3.06 5.41 20.96
C PRO A 23 1.59 5.40 20.53
N GLY A 24 1.26 4.73 19.41
CA GLY A 24 -0.13 4.69 18.93
C GLY A 24 -0.34 5.23 17.52
N ALA A 25 0.63 5.94 16.97
CA ALA A 25 0.54 6.48 15.63
C ALA A 25 0.23 5.38 14.59
N LEU A 26 -0.49 5.72 13.50
CA LEU A 26 -1.16 4.80 12.56
C LEU A 26 -2.37 4.06 13.14
N LEU A 27 -2.44 3.74 14.43
CA LEU A 27 -3.57 2.99 14.99
C LEU A 27 -4.56 3.92 15.72
N ILE A 28 -4.09 4.51 16.82
CA ILE A 28 -4.85 5.42 17.69
C ILE A 28 -5.10 6.74 16.99
N TYR A 29 -4.12 7.25 16.22
CA TYR A 29 -4.25 8.51 15.48
C TYR A 29 -3.55 8.43 14.11
N PRO A 30 -4.02 9.21 13.12
CA PRO A 30 -3.45 9.16 11.78
C PRO A 30 -2.05 9.77 11.71
N SER A 31 -1.19 9.17 10.89
CA SER A 31 0.07 9.80 10.47
C SER A 31 -0.22 10.83 9.37
N VAL A 32 0.20 12.07 9.59
CA VAL A 32 -0.01 13.17 8.63
C VAL A 32 1.27 13.43 7.82
N TRP A 33 1.18 13.20 6.52
CA TRP A 33 2.21 13.52 5.54
C TRP A 33 1.79 14.71 4.68
N ARG A 34 2.63 15.74 4.56
CA ARG A 34 2.33 16.97 3.80
C ARG A 34 3.15 17.03 2.52
N SER A 35 2.51 17.41 1.42
CA SER A 35 3.18 17.62 0.14
C SER A 35 2.45 18.64 -0.74
N ARG A 36 3.08 18.99 -1.85
CA ARG A 36 2.46 19.68 -2.98
C ARG A 36 2.44 18.77 -4.20
N ALA A 37 1.47 18.97 -5.08
CA ALA A 37 1.41 18.27 -6.36
C ALA A 37 2.53 18.77 -7.28
N GLY A 38 3.57 17.96 -7.49
CA GLY A 38 4.67 18.31 -8.36
C GLY A 38 4.25 18.33 -9.83
N VAL A 39 4.90 19.17 -10.65
CA VAL A 39 4.64 19.23 -12.11
C VAL A 39 4.82 17.85 -12.77
N LYS A 40 5.83 17.09 -12.34
CA LYS A 40 6.07 15.72 -12.81
C LYS A 40 4.99 14.72 -12.35
N ASP A 41 4.41 14.91 -11.17
CA ASP A 41 3.33 14.06 -10.66
C ASP A 41 2.01 14.32 -11.43
N CYS A 42 1.86 15.53 -11.97
CA CYS A 42 0.76 15.92 -12.86
C CYS A 42 1.02 15.56 -14.34
N ASN A 43 2.12 14.87 -14.66
CA ASN A 43 2.56 14.62 -16.05
C ASN A 43 2.60 15.90 -16.91
N PHE A 44 3.06 17.02 -16.33
CA PHE A 44 3.05 18.36 -16.95
C PHE A 44 1.65 18.90 -17.33
N GLY A 45 0.58 18.26 -16.86
CA GLY A 45 -0.79 18.73 -16.96
C GLY A 45 -1.19 19.67 -15.82
N THR A 46 -2.48 19.98 -15.76
CA THR A 46 -3.06 20.88 -14.75
C THR A 46 -3.40 20.21 -13.43
N LYS A 47 -3.54 18.88 -13.42
CA LYS A 47 -3.99 18.10 -12.28
C LYS A 47 -3.18 16.84 -12.04
N LEU A 48 -3.26 16.33 -10.82
CA LEU A 48 -2.62 15.11 -10.40
C LEU A 48 -3.19 13.91 -11.16
N THR A 49 -2.30 13.08 -11.71
CA THR A 49 -2.69 11.86 -12.43
C THR A 49 -3.13 10.77 -11.45
N GLU A 50 -4.00 9.85 -11.88
CA GLU A 50 -4.55 8.77 -11.05
C GLU A 50 -3.43 7.92 -10.43
N ASN A 51 -2.41 7.59 -11.24
CA ASN A 51 -1.23 6.84 -10.79
C ASN A 51 -0.40 7.58 -9.73
N ALA A 52 -0.43 8.92 -9.74
CA ALA A 52 0.28 9.70 -8.75
C ALA A 52 -0.39 9.63 -7.37
N TYR A 53 -1.71 9.45 -7.27
CA TYR A 53 -2.38 9.21 -5.97
C TYR A 53 -1.84 7.93 -5.31
N LEU A 54 -1.79 6.80 -6.02
CA LEU A 54 -1.26 5.53 -5.48
C LEU A 54 0.19 5.68 -5.02
N ARG A 55 1.02 6.37 -5.82
CA ARG A 55 2.40 6.69 -5.44
C ARG A 55 2.47 7.53 -4.17
N HIS A 56 1.63 8.56 -4.07
CA HIS A 56 1.60 9.44 -2.90
C HIS A 56 1.12 8.70 -1.64
N MET A 57 0.18 7.77 -1.76
CA MET A 57 -0.20 6.86 -0.66
C MET A 57 1.01 6.07 -0.17
N GLU A 58 1.80 5.47 -1.08
CA GLU A 58 3.00 4.71 -0.72
C GLU A 58 4.05 5.61 -0.03
N LEU A 59 4.26 6.84 -0.53
CA LEU A 59 5.17 7.80 0.10
C LEU A 59 4.73 8.18 1.52
N ALA A 60 3.42 8.37 1.74
CA ALA A 60 2.86 8.65 3.06
C ALA A 60 3.04 7.47 4.02
N ILE A 61 2.88 6.23 3.53
CA ILE A 61 3.13 5.01 4.32
C ILE A 61 4.60 4.92 4.71
N TRP A 62 5.53 5.11 3.77
CA TRP A 62 6.97 5.06 4.07
C TRP A 62 7.42 6.16 5.04
N TYR A 63 6.83 7.35 4.91
CA TYR A 63 7.01 8.42 5.87
C TYR A 63 6.51 8.03 7.27
N ALA A 64 5.30 7.47 7.37
CA ALA A 64 4.74 6.99 8.63
C ALA A 64 5.64 5.93 9.27
N CYS A 65 6.13 4.96 8.48
CA CYS A 65 7.03 3.92 8.97
C CYS A 65 8.32 4.50 9.60
N GLY A 66 8.89 5.53 8.95
CA GLY A 66 10.07 6.22 9.47
C GLY A 66 9.77 7.03 10.73
N ALA A 67 8.66 7.78 10.72
CA ALA A 67 8.25 8.64 11.82
C ALA A 67 7.95 7.86 13.10
N GLN A 68 7.40 6.66 12.98
CA GLN A 68 6.97 5.89 14.15
C GLN A 68 8.07 4.97 14.68
N GLY A 69 9.01 4.56 13.84
CA GLY A 69 10.03 3.57 14.20
C GLY A 69 9.78 2.17 13.69
N ILE A 70 8.73 1.97 12.91
CA ILE A 70 8.43 0.70 12.22
C ILE A 70 9.65 0.24 11.39
N LEU A 71 10.36 1.16 10.72
CA LEU A 71 11.56 0.80 9.96
C LEU A 71 12.64 0.15 10.84
N HIS A 72 12.77 0.60 12.10
CA HIS A 72 13.72 0.03 13.04
C HIS A 72 13.28 -1.38 13.50
N ALA A 73 11.99 -1.58 13.79
CA ALA A 73 11.43 -2.88 14.13
C ALA A 73 11.60 -3.88 12.98
N CYS A 74 11.28 -3.46 11.75
CA CYS A 74 11.47 -4.27 10.55
C CYS A 74 12.94 -4.65 10.34
N ALA A 75 13.87 -3.71 10.51
CA ALA A 75 15.30 -4.00 10.36
C ALA A 75 15.82 -4.99 11.42
N ARG A 76 15.43 -4.81 12.68
CA ARG A 76 15.82 -5.69 13.81
C ARG A 76 15.33 -7.13 13.59
N ASN A 77 14.07 -7.28 13.20
CA ASN A 77 13.41 -8.58 13.07
C ASN A 77 13.52 -9.18 11.66
N ARG A 78 14.21 -8.49 10.74
CA ARG A 78 14.33 -8.86 9.31
C ARG A 78 12.97 -9.02 8.64
N TRP A 79 12.03 -8.16 9.01
CA TRP A 79 10.73 -8.09 8.40
C TRP A 79 10.72 -7.17 7.20
N TYR A 80 9.85 -7.45 6.25
CA TYR A 80 9.57 -6.58 5.12
C TYR A 80 8.08 -6.58 4.79
N PHE A 81 7.61 -5.46 4.27
CA PHE A 81 6.21 -5.29 3.86
C PHE A 81 5.99 -5.84 2.46
N VAL A 82 4.85 -6.49 2.27
CA VAL A 82 4.33 -6.89 0.96
C VAL A 82 2.96 -6.26 0.78
N PHE A 83 2.84 -5.42 -0.23
CA PHE A 83 1.58 -4.82 -0.63
C PHE A 83 0.78 -5.82 -1.45
N GLY A 84 -0.42 -6.16 -1.01
CA GLY A 84 -1.29 -7.12 -1.68
C GLY A 84 -2.14 -6.44 -2.74
N SER A 85 -2.93 -5.46 -2.31
CA SER A 85 -3.82 -4.70 -3.19
C SER A 85 -4.01 -3.29 -2.69
N GLN A 86 -4.28 -2.39 -3.62
CA GLN A 86 -4.52 -0.97 -3.35
C GLN A 86 -5.65 -0.49 -4.26
N GLY A 87 -6.52 0.34 -3.70
CA GLY A 87 -7.58 1.02 -4.44
C GLY A 87 -7.67 2.47 -4.02
N VAL A 88 -8.09 3.34 -4.93
CA VAL A 88 -8.31 4.76 -4.65
C VAL A 88 -9.65 5.20 -5.23
N ARG A 89 -10.40 5.98 -4.45
CA ARG A 89 -11.58 6.73 -4.87
C ARG A 89 -11.21 8.21 -4.93
N LEU A 90 -11.48 8.82 -6.07
CA LEU A 90 -11.20 10.23 -6.33
C LEU A 90 -12.51 10.99 -6.24
N TYR A 91 -12.58 11.99 -5.36
CA TYR A 91 -13.76 12.85 -5.18
C TYR A 91 -13.55 14.20 -5.87
N LYS A 92 -12.36 14.79 -5.72
CA LYS A 92 -12.02 16.10 -6.24
C LYS A 92 -10.57 16.14 -6.70
N ASP A 93 -10.35 16.81 -7.83
CA ASP A 93 -9.03 16.93 -8.45
C ASP A 93 -8.09 17.80 -7.59
N ILE A 94 -6.84 17.35 -7.45
CA ILE A 94 -5.74 18.14 -6.90
C ILE A 94 -5.01 18.81 -8.06
N SER A 95 -5.00 20.13 -8.09
CA SER A 95 -4.34 20.95 -9.11
C SER A 95 -2.82 20.97 -8.93
N VAL A 96 -2.09 21.27 -9.99
CA VAL A 96 -0.63 21.41 -9.96
C VAL A 96 -0.19 22.45 -8.91
N LEU A 97 0.87 22.15 -8.15
CA LEU A 97 1.40 22.93 -7.02
C LEU A 97 0.47 23.11 -5.81
N GLN A 98 -0.77 22.62 -5.88
CA GLN A 98 -1.70 22.62 -4.76
C GLN A 98 -1.14 21.80 -3.60
N SER A 99 -1.22 22.34 -2.39
CA SER A 99 -0.85 21.64 -1.16
C SER A 99 -1.95 20.70 -0.72
N PHE A 100 -1.55 19.53 -0.23
CA PHE A 100 -2.45 18.53 0.34
C PHE A 100 -1.74 17.78 1.47
N GLU A 101 -2.55 17.22 2.36
CA GLU A 101 -2.12 16.29 3.39
C GLU A 101 -2.64 14.89 3.09
N ILE A 102 -1.86 13.87 3.45
CA ILE A 102 -2.32 12.48 3.48
C ILE A 102 -2.35 12.04 4.93
N HIS A 103 -3.54 11.70 5.38
CA HIS A 103 -3.81 11.16 6.70
C HIS A 103 -3.89 9.64 6.57
N THR A 104 -2.83 8.95 6.99
CA THR A 104 -2.75 7.49 6.91
C THR A 104 -3.11 6.88 8.26
N ARG A 105 -4.01 5.90 8.28
CA ARG A 105 -4.41 5.16 9.49
C ARG A 105 -4.62 3.68 9.17
N ASN A 106 -4.17 2.79 10.03
CA ASN A 106 -4.61 1.41 10.05
C ASN A 106 -6.04 1.35 10.61
N ILE A 107 -6.99 0.97 9.78
CA ILE A 107 -8.41 0.91 10.15
C ILE A 107 -8.87 -0.50 10.53
N TYR A 108 -8.09 -1.52 10.18
CA TYR A 108 -8.38 -2.90 10.50
C TYR A 108 -7.13 -3.76 10.36
N TRP A 109 -7.02 -4.83 11.14
CA TRP A 109 -5.99 -5.83 10.98
C TRP A 109 -6.56 -7.22 11.24
N ASP A 110 -6.01 -8.20 10.52
CA ASP A 110 -6.20 -9.61 10.81
C ASP A 110 -4.86 -10.27 11.13
N ASP A 111 -4.83 -11.60 11.19
CA ASP A 111 -3.66 -12.38 11.58
C ASP A 111 -2.52 -12.28 10.55
N SER A 112 -2.76 -11.73 9.35
CA SER A 112 -1.81 -11.64 8.23
C SER A 112 -1.72 -10.27 7.58
N TRP A 113 -2.77 -9.46 7.64
CA TRP A 113 -2.92 -8.23 6.87
C TRP A 113 -3.26 -7.04 7.77
N LEU A 114 -2.74 -5.89 7.36
CA LEU A 114 -3.07 -4.55 7.83
C LEU A 114 -3.81 -3.81 6.71
N PHE A 115 -4.81 -3.02 7.07
CA PHE A 115 -5.62 -2.24 6.13
C PHE A 115 -5.43 -0.76 6.41
N LEU A 116 -4.59 -0.14 5.58
CA LEU A 116 -4.22 1.27 5.71
C LEU A 116 -5.14 2.14 4.86
N LEU A 117 -5.96 2.95 5.52
CA LEU A 117 -6.73 4.02 4.91
C LEU A 117 -5.84 5.26 4.74
N ALA A 118 -5.88 5.87 3.56
CA ALA A 118 -5.16 7.09 3.24
C ALA A 118 -6.16 8.14 2.73
N GLN A 119 -6.38 9.20 3.50
CA GLN A 119 -7.26 10.30 3.13
C GLN A 119 -6.46 11.51 2.68
N PHE A 120 -6.71 11.96 1.44
CA PHE A 120 -6.11 13.16 0.87
C PHE A 120 -6.99 14.35 1.23
N ARG A 121 -6.45 15.30 2.00
CA ARG A 121 -7.20 16.43 2.55
C ARG A 121 -6.56 17.76 2.21
N CYS A 122 -7.38 18.80 2.14
CA CYS A 122 -6.90 20.17 2.09
C CYS A 122 -6.32 20.58 3.45
N PRO A 123 -5.08 21.09 3.54
CA PRO A 123 -4.51 21.51 4.82
C PRO A 123 -5.26 22.70 5.45
N GLU A 124 -5.94 23.50 4.64
CA GLU A 124 -6.61 24.73 5.05
C GLU A 124 -8.10 24.53 5.35
N THR A 125 -8.79 23.77 4.49
CA THR A 125 -10.26 23.59 4.58
C THR A 125 -10.69 22.22 5.11
N ASP A 126 -9.75 21.30 5.31
CA ASP A 126 -9.99 19.88 5.63
C ASP A 126 -10.88 19.13 4.60
N GLU A 127 -11.08 19.71 3.42
CA GLU A 127 -11.87 19.11 2.35
C GLU A 127 -11.20 17.83 1.82
N LEU A 128 -11.99 16.76 1.67
CA LEU A 128 -11.53 15.46 1.18
C LEU A 128 -11.41 15.48 -0.36
N TYR A 129 -10.20 15.27 -0.87
CA TYR A 129 -9.94 15.14 -2.31
C TYR A 129 -10.05 13.69 -2.79
N ALA A 130 -9.50 12.76 -2.03
CA ALA A 130 -9.45 11.36 -2.40
C ALA A 130 -9.32 10.48 -1.15
N GLU A 131 -9.71 9.23 -1.27
CA GLU A 131 -9.55 8.23 -0.23
C GLU A 131 -9.03 6.95 -0.87
N GLY A 132 -7.94 6.40 -0.32
CA GLY A 132 -7.37 5.15 -0.77
C GLY A 132 -7.30 4.13 0.35
N LEU A 133 -7.43 2.86 0.00
CA LEU A 133 -7.25 1.75 0.91
C LEU A 133 -6.19 0.81 0.38
N THR A 134 -5.26 0.43 1.25
CA THR A 134 -4.13 -0.42 0.95
C THR A 134 -4.10 -1.59 1.91
N ARG A 135 -4.07 -2.82 1.37
CA ARG A 135 -3.82 -4.03 2.14
C ARG A 135 -2.34 -4.38 2.08
N VAL A 136 -1.71 -4.51 3.26
CA VAL A 136 -0.28 -4.80 3.40
C VAL A 136 -0.06 -5.90 4.43
N MET A 137 0.86 -6.82 4.16
CA MET A 137 1.25 -7.88 5.10
C MET A 137 2.72 -7.76 5.46
N LEU A 138 3.07 -8.32 6.61
CA LEU A 138 4.44 -8.42 7.07
C LEU A 138 4.98 -9.83 6.80
N ARG A 139 6.23 -9.92 6.33
CA ARG A 139 6.90 -11.20 6.08
C ARG A 139 8.28 -11.25 6.68
N GLN A 140 8.68 -12.46 7.06
CA GLN A 140 10.05 -12.80 7.45
C GLN A 140 10.50 -13.97 6.56
N GLY A 141 11.46 -13.72 5.67
CA GLY A 141 11.81 -14.72 4.65
C GLY A 141 10.59 -15.12 3.81
N ARG A 142 10.20 -16.39 3.85
CA ARG A 142 9.00 -16.90 3.13
C ARG A 142 7.75 -16.93 4.01
N GLU A 143 7.86 -16.70 5.30
CA GLU A 143 6.76 -16.85 6.25
C GLU A 143 5.98 -15.54 6.40
N ARG A 144 4.70 -15.67 6.77
CA ARG A 144 3.86 -14.54 7.16
C ARG A 144 4.11 -14.24 8.62
N VAL A 145 4.19 -12.96 8.97
CA VAL A 145 4.33 -12.51 10.35
C VAL A 145 2.99 -11.96 10.80
N ASP A 146 2.58 -12.34 12.01
CA ASP A 146 1.39 -11.78 12.64
C ASP A 146 1.57 -10.26 12.78
N SER A 147 0.60 -9.52 12.23
CA SER A 147 0.60 -8.06 12.24
C SER A 147 0.62 -7.46 13.64
N ARG A 148 0.12 -8.18 14.66
CA ARG A 148 0.10 -7.76 16.07
C ARG A 148 1.50 -7.62 16.67
N LEU A 149 2.44 -8.47 16.25
CA LEU A 149 3.83 -8.41 16.69
C LEU A 149 4.50 -7.09 16.31
N LEU A 150 4.07 -6.47 15.21
CA LEU A 150 4.54 -5.14 14.86
C LEU A 150 4.12 -4.12 15.92
N TYR A 151 2.89 -4.19 16.44
CA TYR A 151 2.40 -3.24 17.44
C TYR A 151 3.06 -3.43 18.81
N ASP A 152 3.34 -4.68 19.19
CA ASP A 152 4.12 -4.98 20.40
C ASP A 152 5.51 -4.33 20.33
N GLU A 153 6.20 -4.44 19.19
CA GLU A 153 7.51 -3.78 18.94
C GLU A 153 7.43 -2.24 18.97
N MET A 154 6.25 -1.70 18.67
CA MET A 154 5.97 -0.26 18.69
C MET A 154 5.57 0.24 20.08
N GLY A 155 5.56 -0.64 21.10
CA GLY A 155 5.23 -0.29 22.48
C GLY A 155 3.73 -0.17 22.74
N LEU A 156 2.91 -0.85 21.94
CA LEU A 156 1.44 -0.92 22.10
C LEU A 156 1.01 -2.35 22.42
N PRO A 157 1.40 -2.91 23.58
CA PRO A 157 1.01 -4.26 23.94
C PRO A 157 -0.49 -4.35 24.20
N GLY A 158 -1.08 -5.49 23.87
CA GLY A 158 -2.46 -5.80 24.26
C GLY A 158 -3.52 -5.05 23.45
N LEU A 159 -3.29 -4.87 22.15
CA LEU A 159 -4.35 -4.42 21.26
C LEU A 159 -5.58 -5.32 21.40
N PRO A 160 -6.79 -4.73 21.50
CA PRO A 160 -8.00 -5.53 21.64
C PRO A 160 -8.11 -6.52 20.48
N ASP A 161 -8.59 -7.71 20.79
CA ASP A 161 -8.93 -8.69 19.76
C ASP A 161 -9.97 -8.10 18.80
N LYS A 162 -9.81 -8.47 17.52
CA LYS A 162 -10.56 -8.06 16.33
C LYS A 162 -11.86 -7.28 16.63
N GLU A 163 -11.84 -5.98 16.37
CA GLU A 163 -13.07 -5.21 16.19
C GLU A 163 -13.80 -5.74 14.93
N GLN A 164 -15.13 -5.57 14.83
CA GLN A 164 -15.88 -6.02 13.64
C GLN A 164 -15.24 -5.45 12.37
N VAL A 165 -15.14 -6.28 11.32
CA VAL A 165 -14.55 -5.86 10.04
C VAL A 165 -15.32 -4.62 9.56
N PRO A 166 -14.66 -3.46 9.38
CA PRO A 166 -15.36 -2.27 8.92
C PRO A 166 -15.95 -2.50 7.53
N GLU A 167 -17.15 -1.97 7.27
CA GLU A 167 -17.85 -2.13 5.98
C GLU A 167 -16.99 -1.74 4.77
N ILE A 168 -16.15 -0.71 4.92
CA ILE A 168 -15.22 -0.28 3.87
C ILE A 168 -14.18 -1.36 3.53
N VAL A 169 -13.72 -2.11 4.53
CA VAL A 169 -12.77 -3.22 4.37
C VAL A 169 -13.46 -4.42 3.74
N GLU A 170 -14.69 -4.73 4.16
CA GLU A 170 -15.49 -5.81 3.54
C GLU A 170 -15.71 -5.55 2.05
N LYS A 171 -16.17 -4.36 1.68
CA LYS A 171 -16.36 -3.95 0.28
C LYS A 171 -15.07 -4.02 -0.52
N PHE A 172 -13.94 -3.64 0.10
CA PHE A 172 -12.63 -3.73 -0.53
C PHE A 172 -12.21 -5.19 -0.77
N LEU A 173 -12.40 -6.07 0.21
CA LEU A 173 -12.09 -7.49 0.09
C LEU A 173 -12.95 -8.18 -0.97
N LEU A 174 -14.23 -7.82 -1.07
CA LEU A 174 -15.11 -8.29 -2.15
C LEU A 174 -14.59 -7.87 -3.53
N TRP A 175 -14.17 -6.61 -3.68
CA TRP A 175 -13.56 -6.11 -4.92
C TRP A 175 -12.23 -6.81 -5.24
N ASP A 176 -11.38 -7.01 -4.23
CA ASP A 176 -10.08 -7.69 -4.35
C ASP A 176 -10.27 -9.14 -4.83
N ALA A 177 -11.19 -9.89 -4.21
CA ALA A 177 -11.49 -11.27 -4.56
C ALA A 177 -12.03 -11.40 -6.01
N ALA A 178 -12.95 -10.53 -6.42
CA ALA A 178 -13.48 -10.51 -7.78
C ALA A 178 -12.39 -10.18 -8.82
N THR A 179 -11.46 -9.30 -8.46
CA THR A 179 -10.31 -8.94 -9.31
C THR A 179 -9.33 -10.10 -9.42
N GLU A 180 -9.04 -10.78 -8.32
CA GLU A 180 -8.16 -11.95 -8.30
C GLU A 180 -8.69 -13.09 -9.18
N GLU A 181 -9.99 -13.40 -9.08
CA GLU A 181 -10.62 -14.41 -9.93
C GLU A 181 -10.48 -14.08 -11.41
N ARG A 182 -10.81 -12.83 -11.80
CA ARG A 182 -10.67 -12.37 -13.18
C ARG A 182 -9.22 -12.44 -13.67
N MET A 183 -8.25 -12.09 -12.82
CA MET A 183 -6.83 -12.18 -13.15
C MET A 183 -6.40 -13.63 -13.41
N LYS A 184 -6.88 -14.60 -12.61
CA LYS A 184 -6.61 -16.03 -12.83
C LYS A 184 -7.20 -16.52 -14.14
N GLN A 185 -8.47 -16.21 -14.42
CA GLN A 185 -9.13 -16.59 -15.67
C GLN A 185 -8.38 -16.03 -16.89
N THR A 186 -8.04 -14.74 -16.86
CA THR A 186 -7.28 -14.09 -17.94
C THR A 186 -5.89 -14.72 -18.11
N ALA A 187 -5.24 -15.12 -17.02
CA ALA A 187 -3.96 -15.81 -17.05
C ALA A 187 -4.04 -17.17 -17.76
N GLU A 188 -5.06 -17.96 -17.43
CA GLU A 188 -5.29 -19.28 -18.02
C GLU A 188 -5.59 -19.16 -19.51
N GLU A 189 -6.45 -18.22 -19.91
CA GLU A 189 -6.74 -17.92 -21.32
C GLU A 189 -5.47 -17.53 -22.11
N HIS A 190 -4.63 -16.67 -21.52
CA HIS A 190 -3.37 -16.27 -22.13
C HIS A 190 -2.40 -17.45 -22.25
N ALA A 191 -2.32 -18.32 -21.24
CA ALA A 191 -1.47 -19.51 -21.26
C ALA A 191 -1.89 -20.49 -22.38
N ILE A 192 -3.20 -20.74 -22.53
CA ILE A 192 -3.75 -21.57 -23.61
C ILE A 192 -3.42 -20.96 -24.98
N ARG A 193 -3.68 -19.65 -25.15
CA ARG A 193 -3.40 -18.95 -26.41
C ARG A 193 -1.92 -18.99 -26.77
N TYR A 194 -1.03 -18.84 -25.79
CA TYR A 194 0.41 -18.94 -26.00
C TYR A 194 0.83 -20.34 -26.42
N ALA A 195 0.36 -21.39 -25.73
CA ALA A 195 0.66 -22.79 -26.04
C ALA A 195 0.16 -23.20 -27.44
N SER A 196 -0.96 -22.65 -27.90
CA SER A 196 -1.50 -22.93 -29.24
C SER A 196 -0.75 -22.23 -30.40
N ARG A 197 0.20 -21.34 -30.11
CA ARG A 197 0.87 -20.53 -31.15
C ARG A 197 2.02 -21.32 -31.79
N LYS A 198 1.92 -21.59 -33.11
CA LYS A 198 2.92 -22.33 -33.92
C LYS A 198 4.35 -21.76 -33.87
N SER A 199 4.51 -20.49 -33.51
CA SER A 199 5.81 -19.91 -33.16
C SER A 199 5.64 -18.96 -31.96
N PRO A 200 6.18 -19.30 -30.78
CA PRO A 200 6.22 -18.34 -29.69
C PRO A 200 7.08 -17.14 -30.12
N SER A 201 6.55 -15.93 -29.93
CA SER A 201 7.30 -14.70 -30.17
C SER A 201 8.52 -14.67 -29.24
N VAL A 202 9.70 -14.42 -29.80
CA VAL A 202 10.98 -14.28 -29.05
C VAL A 202 10.92 -13.15 -28.02
N LEU A 203 9.98 -12.21 -28.18
CA LEU A 203 9.72 -11.09 -27.26
C LEU A 203 8.62 -11.39 -26.22
N SER A 204 7.91 -12.51 -26.35
CA SER A 204 6.73 -12.83 -25.54
C SER A 204 7.04 -13.73 -24.34
N SER A 205 8.27 -14.24 -24.20
CA SER A 205 8.65 -15.20 -23.15
C SER A 205 8.78 -14.59 -21.75
N TYR A 206 8.54 -13.28 -21.57
CA TYR A 206 8.70 -12.56 -20.30
C TYR A 206 7.43 -11.93 -19.74
N SER A 207 6.25 -12.33 -20.24
CA SER A 207 4.95 -11.92 -19.70
C SER A 207 4.23 -13.22 -19.31
N MET A 208 3.94 -13.55 -18.06
CA MET A 208 3.84 -12.79 -16.83
C MET A 208 4.25 -13.72 -15.67
N ASN A 209 5.14 -13.29 -14.77
CA ASN A 209 5.27 -13.94 -13.46
C ASN A 209 4.03 -13.62 -12.63
N LEU A 210 2.91 -14.23 -12.98
CA LEU A 210 1.73 -14.18 -12.13
C LEU A 210 2.02 -15.01 -10.87
N PRO A 211 1.55 -14.59 -9.69
CA PRO A 211 1.79 -15.28 -8.43
C PRO A 211 1.02 -16.61 -8.31
N PHE A 212 0.38 -17.06 -9.39
CA PHE A 212 -0.44 -18.26 -9.41
C PHE A 212 0.41 -19.45 -9.88
N PRO A 213 0.36 -20.59 -9.16
CA PRO A 213 1.03 -21.80 -9.62
C PRO A 213 0.43 -22.23 -10.96
N SER A 214 1.27 -22.46 -11.97
CA SER A 214 0.81 -23.01 -13.25
C SER A 214 0.10 -24.35 -13.00
N PRO A 215 -1.08 -24.59 -13.63
CA PRO A 215 -1.69 -25.91 -13.57
C PRO A 215 -0.70 -26.91 -14.17
N GLY A 216 -0.31 -27.91 -13.36
CA GLY A 216 0.65 -28.92 -13.76
C GLY A 216 0.18 -29.66 -15.00
N ILE A 217 0.86 -29.43 -16.12
CA ILE A 217 0.74 -30.27 -17.31
C ILE A 217 1.36 -31.61 -16.94
N LYS A 218 0.53 -32.60 -16.59
CA LYS A 218 0.96 -34.00 -16.61
C LYS A 218 1.29 -34.35 -18.06
N GLN A 219 2.54 -34.71 -18.31
CA GLN A 219 2.95 -35.36 -19.55
C GLN A 219 2.66 -36.84 -19.37
N ASP A 220 1.69 -37.34 -20.14
CA ASP A 220 1.56 -38.76 -20.48
C ASP A 220 2.39 -39.03 -21.75
#